data_AF-A0A815DNC7-F1
#
_entry.id   AF-A0A815DNC7-F1
#
_cell.length_a   1.000
_cell.length_b   1.000
_cell.length_c   1.000
_cell.angle_alpha   90.00
_cell.angle_beta   90.00
_cell.angle_gamma   90.00
#
_symmetry.space_group_name_H-M   'P 1'
#
loop_
_entity.id
_entity.type
_entity.pdbx_description
1 polymer ?
#
loop_
_entity_poly.entity_id
_entity_poly.type
_entity_poly.pdbx_seq_one_letter_code
_entity_poly.pdbx_strand_id
1 'polypeptide(L)'
;MAFVKNSQQLLIARFLLGMIQSGFFTGTIIYFSLWYCKKEQIMRFAILFGAVFAAGVLDDILAYGISHMEDIGGLKNWRWLFLFEGLPIIPLGVMTYLFLGSIPDTVQWLNNCEKLLLTNLLREDAGGKLQ
;
A
#
# COMPACT_ATOMS: atom_id res chain seq x y z
N MET A 1 12.70 -11.29 7.25
CA MET A 1 13.83 -10.80 8.07
C MET A 1 13.94 -11.50 9.43
N ALA A 2 12.83 -11.86 10.08
CA ALA A 2 12.83 -12.54 11.38
C ALA A 2 13.67 -13.84 11.45
N PHE A 3 13.71 -14.64 10.37
CA PHE A 3 14.42 -15.94 10.34
C PHE A 3 15.87 -15.87 9.82
N VAL A 4 16.42 -14.68 9.62
CA VAL A 4 17.77 -14.50 9.08
C VAL A 4 18.84 -14.91 10.09
N LYS A 5 19.78 -15.77 9.67
CA LYS A 5 20.87 -16.27 10.53
C LYS A 5 22.21 -15.57 10.29
N ASN A 6 22.45 -15.11 9.06
CA ASN A 6 23.73 -14.51 8.64
C ASN A 6 23.57 -13.02 8.24
N SER A 7 24.61 -12.20 8.46
CA SER A 7 24.60 -10.78 8.10
C SER A 7 24.39 -10.53 6.59
N GLN A 8 24.93 -11.41 5.74
CA GLN A 8 24.74 -11.35 4.29
C GLN A 8 23.27 -11.55 3.90
N GLN A 9 22.58 -12.51 4.53
CA GLN A 9 21.15 -12.75 4.30
C GLN A 9 20.30 -11.56 4.74
N LEU A 10 20.71 -10.83 5.78
CA LEU A 10 20.00 -9.63 6.24
C LEU A 10 20.08 -8.53 5.17
N LEU A 11 21.27 -8.33 4.61
CA LEU A 11 21.52 -7.31 3.60
C LEU A 11 20.77 -7.61 2.30
N ILE A 12 20.78 -8.87 1.85
CA ILE A 12 20.00 -9.31 0.69
C ILE A 12 18.50 -9.11 0.93
N ALA A 13 17.99 -9.51 2.09
CA ALA A 13 16.58 -9.31 2.42
C ALA A 13 16.20 -7.81 2.44
N ARG A 14 17.08 -6.95 2.94
CA ARG A 14 16.88 -5.48 2.96
C ARG A 14 16.83 -4.90 1.55
N PHE A 15 17.72 -5.35 0.69
CA PHE A 15 17.74 -4.96 -0.72
C PHE A 15 16.45 -5.36 -1.44
N LEU A 16 16.02 -6.62 -1.28
CA LEU A 16 14.78 -7.12 -1.90
C LEU A 16 13.54 -6.37 -1.39
N LEU A 17 13.46 -6.10 -0.09
CA LEU A 17 12.35 -5.31 0.46
C LEU A 17 12.30 -3.90 -0.14
N GLY A 18 13.45 -3.22 -0.25
CA GLY A 18 13.51 -1.89 -0.86
C GLY A 18 13.07 -1.90 -2.33
N MET A 19 13.53 -2.90 -3.08
CA MET A 19 13.12 -3.09 -4.47
C MET A 19 11.60 -3.27 -4.59
N ILE A 20 11.00 -4.13 -3.77
CA ILE A 20 9.55 -4.38 -3.78
C ILE A 20 8.75 -3.14 -3.34
N GLN A 21 9.18 -2.42 -2.29
CA GLN A 21 8.46 -1.24 -1.79
C GLN A 21 8.46 -0.08 -2.78
N SER A 22 9.52 0.07 -3.58
CA SER A 22 9.60 1.15 -4.58
C SER A 22 8.45 1.10 -5.60
N GLY A 23 8.05 -0.10 -6.01
CA GLY A 23 6.94 -0.32 -6.95
C GLY A 23 5.57 0.04 -6.38
N PHE A 24 5.39 -0.09 -5.06
CA PHE A 24 4.10 0.18 -4.41
C PHE A 24 3.69 1.65 -4.51
N PHE A 25 4.61 2.57 -4.21
CA PHE A 25 4.31 4.00 -4.22
C PHE A 25 4.01 4.52 -5.63
N THR A 26 4.86 4.17 -6.60
CA THR A 26 4.64 4.54 -8.01
C THR A 26 3.37 3.89 -8.57
N GLY A 27 3.13 2.62 -8.26
CA GLY A 27 1.92 1.90 -8.68
C GLY A 27 0.65 2.57 -8.15
N THR A 28 0.64 2.98 -6.89
CA THR A 28 -0.49 3.66 -6.25
C THR A 28 -0.81 4.99 -6.93
N ILE A 29 0.21 5.79 -7.28
CA ILE A 29 0.02 7.08 -7.97
C ILE A 29 -0.59 6.90 -9.36
N ILE A 30 -0.09 5.92 -10.13
CA ILE A 30 -0.62 5.61 -11.47
C ILE A 30 -2.07 5.11 -11.34
N TYR A 31 -2.33 4.26 -10.36
CA TYR A 31 -3.68 3.75 -10.10
C TYR A 31 -4.68 4.88 -9.80
N PHE A 32 -4.32 5.83 -8.92
CA PHE A 32 -5.17 6.99 -8.66
C PHE A 32 -5.37 7.87 -9.91
N SER A 33 -4.34 7.96 -10.77
CA SER A 33 -4.41 8.73 -12.00
C SER A 33 -5.34 8.13 -13.05
N LEU A 34 -5.51 6.81 -13.05
CA LEU A 34 -6.42 6.10 -13.96
C LEU A 34 -7.89 6.14 -13.52
N TRP A 35 -8.14 6.38 -12.24
CA TRP A 35 -9.48 6.25 -11.64
C TRP A 35 -10.13 7.58 -11.24
N TYR A 36 -9.37 8.67 -11.13
CA TYR A 36 -9.88 9.94 -10.61
C TYR A 36 -9.43 11.15 -11.44
N CYS A 37 -10.31 12.16 -11.53
CA CYS A 37 -9.99 13.45 -12.12
C CYS A 37 -9.01 14.26 -11.26
N LYS A 38 -8.22 15.14 -11.89
CA LYS A 38 -7.13 15.91 -11.25
C LYS A 38 -7.58 16.70 -10.01
N LYS A 39 -8.80 17.23 -10.02
CA LYS A 39 -9.36 18.00 -8.90
C LYS A 39 -9.63 17.14 -7.65
N GLU A 40 -9.97 15.88 -7.83
CA GLU A 40 -10.29 14.97 -6.73
C GLU A 40 -9.05 14.21 -6.23
N GLN A 41 -8.04 14.04 -7.08
CA GLN A 41 -6.80 13.33 -6.74
C GLN A 41 -6.12 13.92 -5.49
N ILE A 42 -6.05 15.25 -5.39
CA ILE A 42 -5.37 15.94 -4.27
C ILE A 42 -6.01 15.57 -2.93
N MET A 43 -7.34 15.57 -2.85
CA MET A 43 -8.06 15.23 -1.62
C MET A 43 -7.83 13.75 -1.24
N ARG A 44 -7.80 12.85 -2.23
CA ARG A 44 -7.56 11.41 -1.99
C ARG A 44 -6.13 11.16 -1.53
N PHE A 45 -5.15 11.85 -2.10
CA PHE A 45 -3.78 11.80 -1.61
C PHE A 45 -3.67 12.33 -0.19
N ALA A 46 -4.36 13.42 0.16
CA ALA A 46 -4.34 13.95 1.52
C ALA A 46 -4.84 12.92 2.56
N ILE A 47 -5.92 12.19 2.23
CA ILE A 47 -6.43 11.11 3.08
C ILE A 47 -5.43 9.97 3.18
N LEU A 48 -4.82 9.56 2.06
CA LEU A 48 -3.80 8.49 2.04
C LEU A 48 -2.60 8.86 2.91
N PHE A 49 -2.05 10.06 2.75
CA PHE A 49 -0.92 10.53 3.58
C PHE A 49 -1.32 10.66 5.05
N GLY A 50 -2.54 11.12 5.35
CA GLY A 50 -3.07 11.14 6.71
C GLY A 50 -3.09 9.73 7.33
N ALA A 51 -3.51 8.72 6.57
CA ALA A 51 -3.47 7.33 7.01
C ALA A 51 -2.03 6.82 7.20
N VAL A 52 -1.07 7.21 6.35
CA VAL A 52 0.35 6.86 6.51
C VAL A 52 0.91 7.45 7.81
N PHE A 53 0.60 8.71 8.13
CA PHE A 53 1.02 9.31 9.40
C PHE A 53 0.40 8.61 10.60
N ALA A 54 -0.91 8.28 10.53
CA ALA A 54 -1.59 7.55 11.59
C ALA A 54 -0.98 6.14 11.79
N ALA A 55 -0.70 5.43 10.69
CA ALA A 55 -0.03 4.14 10.72
C ALA A 55 1.36 4.24 11.38
N GLY A 56 2.16 5.25 11.03
CA GLY A 56 3.46 5.47 11.67
C GLY A 56 3.39 5.63 13.19
N VAL A 57 2.38 6.34 13.71
CA VAL A 57 2.15 6.44 15.17
C VAL A 57 1.77 5.09 15.76
N LEU A 58 0.97 4.28 15.06
CA LEU A 58 0.63 2.93 15.50
C LEU A 58 1.86 2.00 15.50
N ASP A 59 2.73 2.12 14.51
CA ASP A 59 4.00 1.39 14.43
C ASP A 59 4.92 1.74 15.61
N ASP A 60 5.00 3.01 16.00
CA ASP A 60 5.76 3.45 17.17
C ASP A 60 5.21 2.85 18.48
N ILE A 61 3.88 2.83 18.64
CA ILE A 61 3.22 2.20 19.80
C ILE A 61 3.48 0.69 19.81
N LEU A 62 3.41 0.04 18.66
CA LEU A 62 3.69 -1.38 18.51
C LEU A 62 5.15 -1.69 18.86
N ALA A 63 6.10 -0.87 18.42
CA ALA A 63 7.51 -0.98 18.76
C ALA A 63 7.75 -0.83 20.28
N TYR A 64 7.03 0.10 20.92
CA TYR A 64 7.04 0.24 22.39
C TYR A 64 6.46 -0.98 23.10
N GLY A 65 5.38 -1.57 22.59
CA GLY A 65 4.83 -2.82 23.15
C GLY A 65 5.82 -3.99 23.04
N ILE A 66 6.53 -4.10 21.92
CA ILE A 66 7.50 -5.17 21.67
C ILE A 66 8.81 -4.95 22.44
N SER A 67 9.16 -3.72 22.80
CA SER A 67 10.33 -3.47 23.65
C SER A 67 10.17 -4.05 25.06
N HIS A 68 8.93 -4.20 25.55
CA HIS A 68 8.62 -4.83 26.84
C HIS A 68 8.57 -6.37 26.78
N MET A 69 8.63 -6.95 25.57
CA MET A 69 8.68 -8.40 25.37
C MET A 69 10.13 -8.89 25.35
N GLU A 70 10.82 -8.79 26.48
CA GLU A 70 12.14 -9.40 26.65
C GLU A 70 12.00 -10.91 26.97
N ASP A 71 12.85 -11.74 26.37
CA ASP A 71 12.96 -13.20 26.59
C ASP A 71 11.76 -14.10 26.18
N ILE A 72 10.74 -13.57 25.51
CA ILE A 72 9.67 -14.41 24.95
C ILE A 72 10.18 -15.17 23.71
N GLY A 73 10.50 -16.45 23.89
CA GLY A 73 10.86 -17.38 22.80
C GLY A 73 12.31 -17.35 22.31
N GLY A 74 13.25 -16.76 23.07
CA GLY A 74 14.69 -16.77 22.75
C GLY A 74 15.08 -15.98 21.48
N LEU A 75 14.19 -15.11 20.99
CA LEU A 75 14.38 -14.30 19.80
C LEU A 75 14.56 -12.82 20.20
N LYS A 76 15.46 -12.12 19.49
CA LYS A 76 15.67 -10.68 19.68
C LYS A 76 14.39 -9.89 19.33
N ASN A 77 14.06 -8.87 20.11
CA ASN A 77 12.83 -8.07 20.01
C ASN A 77 12.58 -7.53 18.58
N TRP A 78 13.62 -7.11 17.86
CA TRP A 78 13.49 -6.63 16.47
C TRP A 78 12.96 -7.69 15.48
N ARG A 79 13.15 -9.00 15.76
CA ARG A 79 12.63 -10.08 14.91
C ARG A 79 11.13 -10.26 15.07
N TRP A 80 10.63 -10.06 16.29
CA TRP A 80 9.21 -10.07 16.58
C TRP A 80 8.49 -8.91 15.90
N LEU A 81 9.09 -7.72 15.87
CA LEU A 81 8.57 -6.56 15.14
C LEU A 81 8.30 -6.90 13.67
N PHE A 82 9.29 -7.44 12.95
CA PHE A 82 9.11 -7.84 11.56
C PHE A 82 8.08 -8.96 11.35
N LEU A 83 7.86 -9.81 12.36
CA LEU A 83 6.87 -10.87 12.26
C LEU A 83 5.46 -10.30 12.40
N PHE A 84 5.23 -9.47 13.42
CA PHE A 84 3.92 -8.85 13.68
C PHE A 84 3.52 -7.85 12.60
N GLU A 85 4.47 -7.09 12.06
CA GLU A 85 4.22 -6.15 10.98
C GLU A 85 4.05 -6.88 9.65
N GLY A 86 4.90 -7.87 9.35
CA GLY A 86 4.92 -8.55 8.06
C GLY A 86 3.81 -9.58 7.84
N LEU A 87 3.40 -10.31 8.88
CA LEU A 87 2.41 -11.38 8.78
C LEU A 87 1.02 -10.91 8.29
N PRO A 88 0.41 -9.84 8.82
CA PRO A 88 -0.91 -9.39 8.38
C PRO A 88 -0.91 -8.79 6.96
N ILE A 89 0.23 -8.30 6.47
CA ILE A 89 0.36 -7.69 5.14
C ILE A 89 0.19 -8.74 4.03
N ILE A 90 0.60 -9.98 4.25
CA ILE A 90 0.51 -11.07 3.26
C ILE A 90 -0.95 -11.33 2.82
N PRO A 91 -1.91 -11.64 3.73
CA PRO A 91 -3.30 -11.85 3.34
C PRO A 91 -3.95 -10.57 2.81
N LEU A 92 -3.61 -9.38 3.35
CA LEU A 92 -4.10 -8.10 2.83
C LEU A 92 -3.66 -7.86 1.38
N GLY A 93 -2.43 -8.23 1.03
CA GLY A 93 -1.93 -8.17 -0.35
C GLY A 93 -2.69 -9.10 -1.29
N VAL A 94 -2.98 -10.33 -0.85
CA VAL A 94 -3.79 -11.28 -1.63
C VAL A 94 -5.23 -10.79 -1.81
N MET A 95 -5.85 -10.27 -0.75
CA MET A 95 -7.19 -9.66 -0.83
C MET A 95 -7.19 -8.49 -1.80
N THR A 96 -6.19 -7.60 -1.71
CA THR A 96 -6.06 -6.46 -2.62
C THR A 96 -5.93 -6.93 -4.07
N TYR A 97 -5.14 -7.96 -4.35
CA TYR A 97 -5.01 -8.51 -5.71
C TYR A 97 -6.34 -9.04 -6.26
N LEU A 98 -7.20 -9.64 -5.42
CA LEU A 98 -8.49 -10.17 -5.85
C LEU A 98 -9.58 -9.10 -6.01
N PHE A 99 -9.56 -8.06 -5.17
CA PHE A 99 -10.61 -7.03 -5.16
C PHE A 99 -10.26 -5.78 -6.00
N LEU A 100 -8.97 -5.50 -6.24
CA LEU A 100 -8.54 -4.30 -6.95
C LEU A 100 -8.63 -4.51 -8.47
N GLY A 101 -9.71 -4.00 -9.07
CA GLY A 101 -9.88 -3.99 -10.53
C GLY A 101 -8.86 -3.07 -11.20
N SER A 102 -8.18 -3.55 -12.24
CA SER A 102 -7.07 -2.84 -12.90
C SER A 102 -7.48 -1.55 -13.63
N ILE A 103 -8.69 -1.49 -14.18
CA ILE A 103 -9.17 -0.40 -15.04
C ILE A 103 -10.68 -0.26 -14.78
N PRO A 104 -11.26 0.95 -14.72
CA PRO A 104 -12.70 1.17 -14.48
C PRO A 104 -13.63 0.37 -15.41
N ASP A 105 -13.17 0.03 -16.60
CA ASP A 105 -13.90 -0.78 -17.59
C ASP A 105 -14.04 -2.26 -17.17
N THR A 106 -13.01 -2.82 -16.55
CA THR A 106 -12.91 -4.26 -16.21
C THR A 106 -13.58 -4.63 -14.88
N VAL A 107 -14.13 -3.63 -14.18
CA VAL A 107 -14.62 -3.76 -12.82
C VAL A 107 -15.97 -4.47 -12.78
N GLN A 108 -16.12 -5.54 -12.01
CA GLN A 108 -17.40 -6.26 -11.90
C GLN A 108 -18.42 -5.60 -10.95
N TRP A 109 -17.97 -4.71 -10.06
CA TRP A 109 -18.84 -4.04 -9.10
C TRP A 109 -19.53 -2.77 -9.62
N LEU A 110 -19.15 -2.27 -10.81
CA LEU A 110 -19.70 -1.05 -11.39
C LEU A 110 -20.66 -1.37 -12.54
N ASN A 111 -21.81 -0.69 -12.60
CA ASN A 111 -22.80 -0.94 -13.64
C ASN A 111 -22.32 -0.37 -15.00
N ASN A 112 -22.79 -0.93 -16.12
CA ASN A 112 -22.29 -0.53 -17.45
C ASN A 112 -22.52 0.96 -17.75
N CYS A 113 -23.63 1.55 -17.26
CA CYS A 113 -23.90 2.97 -17.38
C CYS A 113 -22.92 3.85 -16.58
N GLU A 114 -22.52 3.41 -15.38
CA GLU A 114 -21.59 4.12 -14.51
C GLU A 114 -20.16 4.10 -15.07
N LYS A 115 -19.76 2.98 -15.66
CA LYS A 115 -18.47 2.86 -16.38
C LYS A 115 -18.37 3.84 -17.55
N LEU A 116 -19.42 3.94 -18.35
CA LEU A 116 -19.48 4.89 -19.48
C LEU A 116 -19.43 6.34 -18.98
N LEU A 117 -20.13 6.66 -17.90
CA LEU A 117 -20.09 7.99 -17.30
C LEU A 117 -18.68 8.33 -16.79
N LEU A 118 -18.04 7.41 -16.05
CA LEU A 118 -16.71 7.62 -15.49
C LEU A 118 -15.63 7.78 -16.57
N THR A 119 -15.68 6.96 -17.62
CA THR A 119 -14.73 7.04 -18.74
C THR A 119 -14.89 8.32 -19.56
N ASN A 120 -16.11 8.82 -19.73
CA ASN A 120 -16.36 10.11 -20.37
C ASN A 120 -15.82 11.28 -19.52
N LEU A 121 -16.07 11.29 -18.20
CA LEU A 121 -15.54 12.32 -17.30
C LEU A 121 -14.01 12.34 -17.28
N LEU A 122 -13.37 11.16 -17.21
CA LEU A 122 -11.91 11.05 -17.25
C LEU A 122 -11.34 11.52 -18.59
N ARG A 123 -12.03 11.25 -19.71
CA ARG A 123 -11.64 11.72 -21.04
C ARG A 123 -11.76 13.24 -21.17
N GLU A 124 -12.81 13.85 -20.63
CA GLU A 124 -12.98 15.30 -20.61
C GLU A 124 -11.89 16.01 -19.76
N ASP A 125 -11.51 15.42 -18.62
CA ASP A 125 -10.45 15.96 -17.75
C ASP A 125 -9.04 15.78 -18.35
N ALA A 126 -8.82 14.70 -19.12
CA ALA A 126 -7.58 14.46 -19.87
C ALA A 126 -7.47 15.32 -21.14
N GLY A 127 -8.61 15.60 -21.79
CA GLY A 127 -8.71 16.30 -23.08
C GLY A 127 -8.69 17.81 -23.00
N GLY A 128 -8.54 18.40 -21.80
CA GLY A 128 -8.32 19.84 -21.60
C GLY A 128 -9.21 20.74 -22.43
N LYS A 129 -10.42 21.06 -21.93
CA LYS A 129 -11.34 22.09 -22.42
C LYS A 129 -10.92 22.74 -23.76
N LEU A 130 -11.45 22.22 -24.87
CA LEU A 130 -11.62 23.05 -26.06
C LEU A 130 -12.80 24.00 -25.80
N GLN A 131 -12.58 25.02 -24.99
CA GLN A 131 -13.41 26.23 -24.90
C GLN A 131 -12.52 27.43 -24.60
#